data_AF-A0A512CG58-F1
#
_entry.id   AF-A0A512CG58-F1
#
_cell.length_a   1.000
_cell.length_b   1.000
_cell.length_c   1.000
_cell.angle_alpha   90.00
_cell.angle_beta   90.00
_cell.angle_gamma   90.00
#
_symmetry.space_group_name_H-M   'P 1'
#
loop_
_entity.id
_entity.type
_entity.pdbx_description
1 polymer ?
#
loop_
_entity_poly.entity_id
_entity_poly.type
_entity_poly.pdbx_seq_one_letter_code
_entity_poly.pdbx_strand_id
1 'polypeptide(L)'
;MKLFTITSFLICSLIGVTFAQSKSEVLDYKDLLSEKKEEVHYQAAEENKNEIESVFSGLFMVYKNFISSQDGSNCVFYPSCSEYGLLAVKKYGVLMGTANTMDRLTRCNGLSPEKYSWTEDRTLMIDELK
;
A
#
# COMPACT_ATOMS: atom_id res chain seq x y z
N MET A 1 1.73 11.21 -52.50
CA MET A 1 2.75 12.05 -51.84
C MET A 1 2.47 12.32 -50.36
N LYS A 2 1.22 12.62 -49.93
CA LYS A 2 0.88 12.88 -48.52
C LYS A 2 0.99 11.66 -47.58
N LEU A 3 0.81 10.44 -48.10
CA LEU A 3 0.89 9.22 -47.28
C LEU A 3 2.33 8.91 -46.84
N PHE A 4 3.32 9.10 -47.72
CA PHE A 4 4.74 8.84 -47.44
C PHE A 4 5.33 9.81 -46.42
N THR A 5 4.91 11.08 -46.44
CA THR A 5 5.34 12.07 -45.46
C THR A 5 4.74 11.81 -44.08
N ILE A 6 3.48 11.38 -44.00
CA ILE A 6 2.83 11.02 -42.73
C ILE A 6 3.46 9.76 -42.13
N THR A 7 3.71 8.73 -42.94
CA THR A 7 4.35 7.50 -42.47
C THR A 7 5.79 7.74 -42.04
N SER A 8 6.55 8.58 -42.76
CA SER A 8 7.91 8.95 -42.35
C SER A 8 7.94 9.73 -41.04
N PHE A 9 6.98 10.60 -40.79
CA PHE A 9 6.90 11.38 -39.56
C PHE A 9 6.53 10.51 -38.35
N LEU A 10 5.59 9.57 -38.52
CA LEU A 10 5.21 8.59 -37.48
C LEU A 10 6.37 7.64 -37.13
N ILE A 11 7.10 7.14 -38.13
CA ILE A 11 8.27 6.27 -37.92
C ILE A 11 9.39 7.03 -37.21
N CYS A 12 9.67 8.29 -37.59
CA CYS A 12 10.69 9.11 -36.95
C CYS A 12 10.34 9.47 -35.49
N SER A 13 9.06 9.68 -35.19
CA SER A 13 8.57 9.90 -33.82
C SER A 13 8.71 8.67 -32.92
N LEU A 14 8.61 7.46 -33.48
CA LEU A 14 8.74 6.20 -32.75
C LEU A 14 10.21 5.80 -32.51
N ILE A 15 11.15 6.24 -33.35
CA ILE A 15 12.59 5.96 -33.13
C ILE A 15 13.13 6.73 -31.92
N GLY A 16 12.63 7.95 -31.67
CA GLY A 16 13.06 8.77 -30.53
C GLY A 16 12.74 8.19 -29.15
N VAL A 17 11.73 7.33 -29.03
CA VAL A 17 11.38 6.64 -27.78
C VAL A 17 12.15 5.33 -27.56
N THR A 18 13.02 4.93 -28.51
CA THR A 18 13.84 3.71 -28.40
C THR A 18 15.25 3.95 -27.86
N PHE A 19 15.63 5.18 -27.54
CA PHE A 19 16.79 5.43 -26.68
C PHE A 19 16.40 4.99 -25.26
N ALA A 20 16.51 3.67 -25.06
CA ALA A 20 16.50 3.01 -23.77
C ALA A 20 17.42 3.79 -22.83
N GLN A 21 16.90 4.13 -21.64
CA GLN A 21 17.63 4.87 -20.61
C GLN A 21 19.05 4.32 -20.47
N SER A 22 20.06 5.14 -20.77
CA SER A 22 21.44 4.73 -20.56
C SER A 22 21.63 4.51 -19.05
N LYS A 23 22.46 3.52 -18.68
CA LYS A 23 22.72 3.22 -17.26
C LYS A 23 23.19 4.46 -16.47
N SER A 24 23.83 5.42 -17.14
CA SER A 24 24.22 6.71 -16.59
C SER A 24 23.05 7.65 -16.30
N GLU A 25 22.02 7.69 -17.16
CA GLU A 25 20.82 8.50 -16.91
C GLU A 25 20.02 7.93 -15.73
N VAL A 26 19.88 6.60 -15.64
CA VAL A 26 19.23 5.95 -14.48
C VAL A 26 19.96 6.26 -13.17
N LEU A 27 21.29 6.41 -13.23
CA LEU A 27 22.11 6.73 -12.07
C LEU A 27 21.88 8.18 -11.59
N ASP A 28 21.64 9.11 -12.51
CA ASP A 28 21.39 10.53 -12.23
C ASP A 28 20.07 10.75 -11.46
N TYR A 29 19.07 9.89 -11.70
CA TYR A 29 17.79 9.90 -10.99
C TYR A 29 17.72 8.93 -9.81
N LYS A 30 18.77 8.14 -9.54
CA LYS A 30 18.76 7.10 -8.51
C LYS A 30 18.47 7.66 -7.11
N ASP A 31 18.95 8.85 -6.81
CA ASP A 31 18.74 9.47 -5.50
C ASP A 31 17.32 10.04 -5.34
N LEU A 32 16.65 10.39 -6.45
CA LEU A 32 15.24 10.79 -6.47
C LEU A 32 14.30 9.57 -6.43
N LEU A 33 14.74 8.46 -7.01
CA LEU A 33 14.03 7.17 -7.04
C LEU A 33 14.42 6.24 -5.88
N SER A 34 15.30 6.69 -5.00
CA SER A 34 15.61 6.00 -3.76
C SER A 34 14.37 6.05 -2.88
N GLU A 35 13.43 5.15 -3.13
CA GLU A 35 12.33 4.91 -2.20
C GLU A 35 12.95 4.58 -0.85
N LYS A 36 12.77 5.48 0.12
CA LYS A 36 13.01 5.18 1.53
C LYS A 36 12.08 4.01 1.84
N LYS A 37 12.61 2.79 1.80
CA LYS A 37 11.89 1.59 2.21
C LYS A 37 11.66 1.72 3.70
N GLU A 38 10.57 2.35 4.07
CA GLU A 38 10.13 2.44 5.46
C GLU A 38 9.76 1.02 5.90
N GLU A 39 10.49 0.52 6.89
CA GLU A 39 10.25 -0.80 7.44
C GLU A 39 8.95 -0.73 8.26
N VAL A 40 7.84 -1.10 7.62
CA VAL A 40 6.53 -1.11 8.28
C VAL A 40 6.50 -2.22 9.31
N HIS A 41 6.43 -1.82 10.58
CA HIS A 41 6.38 -2.73 11.71
C HIS A 41 4.93 -3.08 12.06
N TYR A 42 4.56 -4.35 11.92
CA TYR A 42 3.21 -4.81 12.25
C TYR A 42 3.17 -5.27 13.71
N GLN A 43 2.71 -4.38 14.60
CA GLN A 43 2.56 -4.65 16.04
C GLN A 43 1.72 -5.91 16.26
N ALA A 44 0.70 -6.07 15.43
CA ALA A 44 -0.20 -7.20 15.48
C ALA A 44 0.47 -8.55 15.18
N ALA A 45 1.56 -8.60 14.41
CA ALA A 45 2.19 -9.87 14.03
C ALA A 45 3.19 -10.39 15.08
N GLU A 46 3.72 -9.51 15.92
CA GLU A 46 4.75 -9.86 16.92
C GLU A 46 4.18 -10.54 18.16
N GLU A 47 2.98 -10.15 18.59
CA GLU A 47 2.37 -10.65 19.82
C GLU A 47 1.43 -11.84 19.54
N ASN A 48 1.98 -13.03 19.26
CA ASN A 48 1.20 -14.27 19.13
C ASN A 48 1.25 -15.08 20.43
N LYS A 49 0.09 -15.45 20.98
CA LYS A 49 -0.02 -16.21 22.23
C LYS A 49 -0.12 -17.72 22.02
N ASN A 50 -0.46 -18.16 20.81
CA ASN A 50 -0.67 -19.56 20.48
C ASN A 50 -0.33 -19.84 18.99
N GLU A 51 -0.28 -21.13 18.66
CA GLU A 51 0.05 -21.60 17.31
C GLU A 51 -0.96 -21.12 16.26
N ILE A 52 -2.24 -21.01 16.63
CA ILE A 52 -3.30 -20.56 15.72
C ILE A 52 -3.08 -19.10 15.32
N GLU A 53 -2.81 -18.23 16.30
CA GLU A 53 -2.47 -16.82 16.06
C GLU A 53 -1.21 -16.68 15.20
N SER A 54 -0.21 -17.53 15.40
CA SER A 54 1.02 -17.53 14.59
C SER A 54 0.72 -17.91 13.13
N VAL A 55 -0.14 -18.90 12.90
CA VAL A 55 -0.60 -19.25 11.55
C VAL A 55 -1.34 -18.08 10.90
N PHE A 56 -2.25 -17.41 11.61
CA PHE A 56 -2.96 -16.25 11.08
C PHE A 56 -2.03 -15.07 10.77
N SER A 57 -1.08 -14.76 11.66
CA SER A 57 -0.06 -13.73 11.43
C SER A 57 0.84 -14.08 10.23
N GLY A 58 1.17 -15.37 10.05
CA GLY A 58 1.91 -15.84 8.87
C GLY A 58 1.13 -15.68 7.57
N LEU A 59 -0.15 -16.08 7.55
CA LEU A 59 -1.04 -15.86 6.39
C LEU A 59 -1.22 -14.38 6.09
N PHE A 60 -1.32 -13.55 7.11
CA PHE A 60 -1.36 -12.09 6.98
C PHE A 60 -0.09 -11.54 6.33
N MET A 61 1.10 -12.00 6.76
CA MET A 61 2.36 -11.57 6.15
C MET A 61 2.46 -11.96 4.67
N VAL A 62 1.97 -13.15 4.31
CA VAL A 62 1.87 -13.57 2.89
C VAL A 62 0.92 -12.63 2.14
N TYR A 63 -0.29 -12.42 2.64
CA TYR A 63 -1.23 -11.46 2.05
C TYR A 63 -0.61 -10.07 1.90
N LYS A 64 0.11 -9.58 2.92
CA LYS A 64 0.69 -8.24 2.93
C LYS A 64 1.78 -8.08 1.86
N ASN A 65 2.68 -9.06 1.77
CA ASN A 65 3.85 -9.00 0.90
C ASN A 65 3.50 -9.25 -0.57
N PHE A 66 2.50 -10.09 -0.86
CA PHE A 66 2.17 -10.48 -2.23
C PHE A 66 0.93 -9.77 -2.80
N ILE A 67 -0.07 -9.46 -1.97
CA ILE A 67 -1.33 -8.87 -2.41
C ILE A 67 -1.33 -7.37 -2.09
N SER A 68 -1.27 -7.02 -0.82
CA SER A 68 -1.36 -5.60 -0.38
C SER A 68 -0.18 -4.74 -0.85
N SER A 69 0.97 -5.33 -1.18
CA SER A 69 2.09 -4.58 -1.76
C SER A 69 1.73 -3.90 -3.10
N GLN A 70 0.73 -4.44 -3.81
CA GLN A 70 0.24 -3.86 -5.07
C GLN A 70 -0.67 -2.64 -4.84
N ASP A 71 -1.25 -2.49 -3.64
CA ASP A 71 -2.22 -1.44 -3.32
C ASP A 71 -1.58 -0.11 -2.89
N GLY A 72 -0.24 -0.02 -2.78
CA GLY A 72 0.47 1.19 -2.36
C GLY A 72 0.12 1.70 -0.94
N SER A 73 0.54 2.92 -0.61
CA SER A 73 0.28 3.58 0.68
C SER A 73 -1.04 4.39 0.67
N ASN A 74 -2.14 3.77 0.26
CA ASN A 74 -3.44 4.44 0.10
C ASN A 74 -4.30 4.48 1.37
N CYS A 75 -3.89 3.82 2.45
CA CYS A 75 -4.66 3.81 3.68
C CYS A 75 -4.53 5.15 4.41
N VAL A 76 -5.66 5.76 4.73
CA VAL A 76 -5.72 7.06 5.44
C VAL A 76 -5.75 6.91 6.97
N PHE A 77 -5.73 5.68 7.48
CA PHE A 77 -5.83 5.37 8.89
C PHE A 77 -4.55 4.74 9.46
N TYR A 78 -4.28 5.03 10.73
CA TYR A 78 -3.32 4.32 11.57
C TYR A 78 -4.07 3.54 12.68
N PRO A 79 -3.75 2.25 12.92
CA PRO A 79 -2.93 1.39 12.06
C PRO A 79 -3.61 1.18 10.69
N SER A 80 -2.86 0.65 9.72
CA SER A 80 -3.39 0.37 8.37
C SER A 80 -4.63 -0.55 8.42
N CYS A 81 -5.54 -0.47 7.44
CA CYS A 81 -6.73 -1.34 7.39
C CYS A 81 -6.39 -2.84 7.43
N SER A 82 -5.28 -3.23 6.81
CA SER A 82 -4.77 -4.60 6.87
C SER A 82 -4.36 -4.98 8.29
N GLU A 83 -3.60 -4.14 8.97
CA GLU A 83 -3.14 -4.41 10.34
C GLU A 83 -4.30 -4.36 11.35
N TYR A 84 -5.22 -3.40 11.20
CA TYR A 84 -6.46 -3.37 11.95
C TYR A 84 -7.24 -4.68 11.80
N GLY A 85 -7.30 -5.24 10.59
CA GLY A 85 -7.99 -6.51 10.39
C GLY A 85 -7.37 -7.66 11.15
N LEU A 86 -6.04 -7.73 11.20
CA LEU A 86 -5.33 -8.71 12.02
C LEU A 86 -5.61 -8.50 13.51
N LEU A 87 -5.52 -7.26 14.01
CA LEU A 87 -5.84 -6.93 15.40
C LEU A 87 -7.30 -7.25 15.76
N ALA A 88 -8.24 -6.98 14.85
CA ALA A 88 -9.67 -7.24 15.04
C ALA A 88 -9.97 -8.74 15.11
N VAL A 89 -9.34 -9.54 14.25
CA VAL A 89 -9.44 -11.01 14.30
C VAL A 89 -8.82 -11.56 15.58
N LYS A 90 -7.67 -11.04 16.02
CA LYS A 90 -7.04 -11.43 17.30
C LYS A 90 -7.91 -11.09 18.51
N LYS A 91 -8.56 -9.92 18.51
CA LYS A 91 -9.37 -9.45 19.64
C LYS A 91 -10.77 -10.10 19.67
N TYR A 92 -11.42 -10.24 18.52
CA TYR A 92 -12.84 -10.60 18.42
C TYR A 92 -13.11 -11.93 17.71
N GLY A 93 -12.07 -12.64 17.27
CA GLY A 93 -12.19 -13.85 16.45
C GLY A 93 -12.52 -13.55 14.99
N VAL A 94 -12.51 -14.59 14.15
CA VAL A 94 -12.59 -14.44 12.68
C VAL A 94 -13.88 -13.75 12.23
N LEU A 95 -15.05 -14.16 12.74
CA LEU A 95 -16.33 -13.63 12.28
C LEU A 95 -16.50 -12.14 12.62
N MET A 96 -16.36 -11.79 13.89
CA MET A 96 -16.57 -10.43 14.36
C MET A 96 -15.39 -9.53 13.97
N GLY A 97 -14.17 -10.06 13.93
CA GLY A 97 -13.01 -9.37 13.37
C GLY A 97 -13.20 -9.01 11.91
N THR A 98 -13.72 -9.94 11.09
CA THR A 98 -14.03 -9.66 9.68
C THR A 98 -15.10 -8.59 9.56
N ALA A 99 -16.18 -8.66 10.33
CA ALA A 99 -17.23 -7.64 10.31
C ALA A 99 -16.68 -6.24 10.64
N ASN A 100 -15.88 -6.10 11.69
CA ASN A 100 -15.23 -4.83 12.05
C ASN A 100 -14.26 -4.34 10.96
N THR A 101 -13.53 -5.26 10.32
CA THR A 101 -12.60 -4.93 9.23
C THR A 101 -13.36 -4.39 8.03
N MET A 102 -14.46 -5.05 7.63
CA MET A 102 -15.29 -4.63 6.50
C MET A 102 -15.90 -3.25 6.75
N ASP A 103 -16.44 -3.04 7.95
CA ASP A 103 -16.96 -1.75 8.39
C ASP A 103 -15.88 -0.65 8.27
N ARG A 104 -14.64 -0.90 8.73
CA ARG A 104 -13.52 0.05 8.57
C ARG A 104 -13.16 0.33 7.11
N LEU A 105 -13.14 -0.70 6.25
CA LEU A 105 -12.83 -0.54 4.83
C LEU A 105 -13.81 0.42 4.14
N THR A 106 -15.10 0.42 4.52
CA THR A 106 -16.08 1.37 3.96
C THR A 106 -15.79 2.83 4.32
N ARG A 107 -15.07 3.09 5.41
CA ARG A 107 -14.69 4.44 5.86
C ARG A 107 -13.30 4.86 5.42
N CYS A 108 -12.50 3.94 4.87
CA CYS A 108 -11.12 4.19 4.44
C CYS A 108 -11.09 4.93 3.09
N ASN A 109 -11.49 6.20 3.12
CA ASN A 109 -11.57 7.05 1.92
C ASN A 109 -11.34 8.54 2.21
N GLY A 110 -11.09 8.93 3.46
CA GLY A 110 -10.83 10.33 3.83
C GLY A 110 -12.04 11.25 3.78
N LEU A 111 -13.27 10.74 3.65
CA LEU A 111 -14.49 11.55 3.53
C LEU A 111 -15.06 12.04 4.88
N SER A 112 -14.51 11.62 6.02
CA SER A 112 -14.99 12.06 7.35
C SER A 112 -13.83 12.31 8.33
N PRO A 113 -12.86 13.17 8.00
CA PRO A 113 -11.69 13.42 8.84
C PRO A 113 -12.02 14.04 10.20
N GLU A 114 -13.13 14.78 10.29
CA GLU A 114 -13.58 15.44 11.52
C GLU A 114 -13.96 14.47 12.64
N LYS A 115 -14.16 13.19 12.33
CA LYS A 115 -14.55 12.16 13.31
C LYS A 115 -13.36 11.49 14.01
N TYR A 116 -12.14 11.76 13.54
CA TYR A 116 -10.95 11.05 13.97
C TYR A 116 -9.91 12.00 14.54
N SER A 117 -9.10 11.51 15.47
CA SER A 117 -7.85 12.16 15.86
C SER A 117 -6.80 11.95 14.78
N TRP A 118 -5.76 12.80 14.77
CA TRP A 118 -4.65 12.70 13.84
C TRP A 118 -3.39 12.22 14.56
N THR A 119 -2.50 11.56 13.83
CA THR A 119 -1.13 11.28 14.27
C THR A 119 -0.35 12.59 14.49
N GLU A 120 0.76 12.52 15.24
CA GLU A 120 1.57 13.72 15.57
C GLU A 120 2.08 14.46 14.33
N ASP A 121 2.45 13.71 13.29
CA ASP A 121 2.87 14.20 11.98
C ASP A 121 1.69 14.63 11.07
N ARG A 122 0.45 14.46 11.53
CA ARG A 122 -0.81 14.77 10.82
C ARG A 122 -0.94 14.12 9.44
N THR A 123 -0.30 12.98 9.23
CA THR A 123 -0.37 12.24 7.97
C THR A 123 -1.54 11.27 7.94
N LEU A 124 -1.84 10.64 9.09
CA LEU A 124 -2.85 9.59 9.19
C LEU A 124 -3.88 9.92 10.28
N MET A 125 -5.11 9.46 10.05
CA MET A 125 -6.17 9.50 11.04
C MET A 125 -6.07 8.27 11.96
N ILE A 126 -6.30 8.44 13.24
CA ILE A 126 -6.26 7.35 14.21
C ILE A 126 -7.67 6.76 14.35
N ASP A 127 -7.80 5.47 14.05
CA ASP A 127 -9.01 4.70 14.33
C ASP A 127 -8.60 3.47 15.15
N GLU A 128 -8.85 3.54 16.47
CA GLU A 128 -8.48 2.49 17.41
C GLU A 128 -9.50 1.35 17.42
N LEU A 129 -9.04 0.18 17.81
CA LEU A 129 -9.88 -0.99 17.95
C LEU A 129 -10.71 -0.91 19.23
N LYS A 130 -11.93 -0.39 19.08
CA LYS A 130 -13.00 -0.39 20.13
C LYS A 130 -13.29 -1.74 20.97
#